data_AF-A0A1H5UZ43-F1
#
_entry.id   AF-A0A1H5UZ43-F1
#
_cell.length_a   1.000
_cell.length_b   1.000
_cell.length_c   1.000
_cell.angle_alpha   90.00
_cell.angle_beta   90.00
_cell.angle_gamma   90.00
#
_symmetry.space_group_name_H-M   'P 1'
#
loop_
_entity.id
_entity.type
_entity.pdbx_description
1 polymer ?
#
loop_
_entity_poly.entity_id
_entity_poly.type
_entity_poly.pdbx_seq_one_letter_code
_entity_poly.pdbx_strand_id
1 'polypeptide(L)'
;MVPRKLAALPQAMPVGLRADASSECPVSAPRRQAGLDGAMMRALRSAVLAMSLLLLGQAAVLVPAQAQTAPPQSVAPAEPSQPASPPAGTAAPSNGAAPAQGNGPALVAPMNALPPALPQLGIAPPSAAHPTAATTLPATTTGLPHDLSPWGMFMAADIVVKVVMVGLAFASVVTWTIWLAKVLELGAAKTGAVRALRRLEAADSLSEAAAAIGGKGGKLRGSVGVLLGAALAETRRSIDLGDDGIKERVSIALSRIEARAGRSMARGTGLLATIGSTAPFVGLFGTVWGIMNSFIGISQAKTTNLAVVAPGIAEALLATAIGLVAAIPAVIIYNVFARAITGYRATLSDASGEILQHLSRDLERRQRGAAQAARGAPPAAVRAAPAQPGPSQLSAAMPRVPAE
;
A
#
# COMPACT_ATOMS: atom_id res chain seq x y z
N MET A 1 -5.57 -58.65 -65.52
CA MET A 1 -5.43 -58.36 -66.97
C MET A 1 -5.94 -56.96 -67.26
N VAL A 2 -5.29 -56.25 -68.19
CA VAL A 2 -5.45 -54.83 -68.59
C VAL A 2 -4.98 -54.75 -70.06
N PRO A 3 -5.36 -53.77 -70.93
CA PRO A 3 -6.33 -52.66 -70.82
C PRO A 3 -7.62 -52.98 -71.64
N ARG A 4 -8.24 -52.24 -72.59
CA ARG A 4 -7.99 -50.93 -73.26
C ARG A 4 -9.23 -50.40 -74.04
N LYS A 5 -9.81 -49.25 -73.66
CA LYS A 5 -10.63 -48.31 -74.48
C LYS A 5 -11.21 -47.20 -73.56
N LEU A 6 -11.34 -45.93 -73.96
CA LEU A 6 -10.63 -45.15 -74.96
C LEU A 6 -10.71 -43.66 -74.52
N ALA A 7 -9.69 -42.84 -74.79
CA ALA A 7 -9.69 -41.43 -74.38
C ALA A 7 -10.32 -40.52 -75.44
N ALA A 8 -11.16 -39.57 -75.00
CA ALA A 8 -11.62 -38.43 -75.79
C ALA A 8 -11.80 -37.20 -74.88
N LEU A 9 -11.50 -36.02 -75.43
CA LEU A 9 -11.50 -34.67 -74.85
C LEU A 9 -12.08 -33.72 -75.93
N PRO A 10 -12.39 -32.42 -75.67
CA PRO A 10 -12.35 -31.64 -74.41
C PRO A 10 -13.65 -30.79 -74.20
N GLN A 11 -13.55 -29.75 -73.34
CA GLN A 11 -14.40 -28.54 -73.24
C GLN A 11 -15.82 -28.65 -72.64
N ALA A 12 -15.99 -28.13 -71.41
CA ALA A 12 -16.68 -26.84 -71.16
C ALA A 12 -16.85 -26.54 -69.65
N MET A 13 -16.47 -25.33 -69.23
CA MET A 13 -16.91 -24.66 -67.99
C MET A 13 -18.27 -23.96 -68.25
N PRO A 14 -19.17 -23.71 -67.26
CA PRO A 14 -18.82 -22.91 -66.08
C PRO A 14 -19.57 -23.17 -64.73
N VAL A 15 -18.94 -22.65 -63.65
CA VAL A 15 -19.52 -21.95 -62.47
C VAL A 15 -20.99 -22.26 -62.06
N GLY A 16 -21.21 -22.82 -60.85
CA GLY A 16 -22.58 -23.08 -60.34
C GLY A 16 -22.75 -23.53 -58.88
N LEU A 17 -22.33 -22.71 -57.92
CA LEU A 17 -22.57 -22.73 -56.46
C LEU A 17 -23.67 -23.68 -55.87
N ARG A 18 -23.26 -24.67 -55.05
CA ARG A 18 -23.97 -25.28 -53.88
C ARG A 18 -22.92 -26.10 -53.08
N ALA A 19 -22.67 -25.85 -51.79
CA ALA A 19 -23.46 -26.20 -50.61
C ALA A 19 -23.59 -27.73 -50.39
N ASP A 20 -22.79 -28.28 -49.47
CA ASP A 20 -23.25 -28.92 -48.23
C ASP A 20 -22.05 -29.21 -47.28
N ALA A 21 -22.25 -30.09 -46.28
CA ALA A 21 -21.28 -30.72 -45.37
C ALA A 21 -20.83 -29.92 -44.14
N SER A 22 -21.75 -29.84 -43.17
CA SER A 22 -21.43 -29.82 -41.74
C SER A 22 -20.33 -30.84 -41.36
N SER A 23 -19.43 -30.47 -40.46
CA SER A 23 -18.59 -31.43 -39.72
C SER A 23 -18.24 -30.86 -38.35
N GLU A 24 -18.67 -31.58 -37.31
CA GLU A 24 -18.49 -31.19 -35.91
C GLU A 24 -17.05 -31.44 -35.44
N CYS A 25 -16.53 -30.57 -34.56
CA CYS A 25 -15.25 -30.79 -33.90
C CYS A 25 -15.27 -30.22 -32.47
N PRO A 26 -15.43 -31.06 -31.42
CA PRO A 26 -15.70 -30.60 -30.06
C PRO A 26 -14.42 -30.25 -29.27
N VAL A 27 -13.92 -29.02 -29.44
CA VAL A 27 -12.75 -28.53 -28.67
C VAL A 27 -13.16 -27.85 -27.35
N SER A 28 -13.32 -28.70 -26.33
CA SER A 28 -13.03 -28.48 -24.90
C SER A 28 -12.75 -27.03 -24.42
N ALA A 29 -13.70 -26.49 -23.63
CA ALA A 29 -13.63 -25.11 -23.12
C ALA A 29 -12.75 -24.91 -21.86
N PRO A 30 -11.94 -23.84 -21.77
CA PRO A 30 -11.18 -23.47 -20.58
C PRO A 30 -12.04 -22.71 -19.54
N ARG A 31 -13.18 -23.29 -19.13
CA ARG A 31 -14.18 -22.61 -18.25
C ARG A 31 -13.74 -22.50 -16.77
N ARG A 32 -12.62 -23.13 -16.36
CA ARG A 32 -12.21 -23.26 -14.95
C ARG A 32 -11.38 -22.10 -14.37
N GLN A 33 -10.46 -21.48 -15.12
CA GLN A 33 -9.49 -20.53 -14.54
C GLN A 33 -10.13 -19.23 -14.04
N ALA A 34 -10.98 -18.56 -14.84
CA ALA A 34 -11.56 -17.28 -14.46
C ALA A 34 -12.54 -17.33 -13.26
N GLY A 35 -13.00 -18.53 -12.88
CA GLY A 35 -13.77 -18.74 -11.65
C GLY A 35 -12.88 -18.92 -10.41
N LEU A 36 -11.68 -19.47 -10.58
CA LEU A 36 -10.77 -19.83 -9.50
C LEU A 36 -10.25 -18.61 -8.76
N ASP A 37 -9.76 -17.59 -9.48
CA ASP A 37 -9.26 -16.33 -8.89
C ASP A 37 -10.33 -15.65 -8.04
N GLY A 38 -11.55 -15.57 -8.57
CA GLY A 38 -12.71 -14.96 -7.90
C GLY A 38 -13.26 -15.79 -6.75
N ALA A 39 -13.11 -17.13 -6.77
CA ALA A 39 -13.44 -17.99 -5.65
C ALA A 39 -12.39 -17.90 -4.53
N MET A 40 -11.11 -18.05 -4.87
CA MET A 40 -9.98 -18.01 -3.92
C MET A 40 -9.84 -16.64 -3.26
N MET A 41 -10.05 -15.53 -3.98
CA MET A 41 -10.01 -14.19 -3.38
C MET A 41 -11.25 -13.87 -2.52
N ARG A 42 -12.38 -14.56 -2.74
CA ARG A 42 -13.51 -14.55 -1.79
C ARG A 42 -13.21 -15.42 -0.57
N ALA A 43 -12.64 -16.62 -0.76
CA ALA A 43 -12.26 -17.53 0.30
C ALA A 43 -11.21 -16.95 1.25
N LEU A 44 -10.16 -16.27 0.73
CA LEU A 44 -9.20 -15.54 1.57
C LEU A 44 -9.88 -14.43 2.37
N ARG A 45 -10.77 -13.64 1.73
CA ARG A 45 -11.50 -12.58 2.42
C ARG A 45 -12.43 -13.12 3.49
N SER A 46 -13.16 -14.21 3.23
CA SER A 46 -14.01 -14.84 4.24
C SER A 46 -13.21 -15.53 5.33
N ALA A 47 -12.04 -16.13 5.04
CA ALA A 47 -11.17 -16.74 6.05
C ALA A 47 -10.56 -15.68 6.98
N VAL A 48 -10.04 -14.57 6.43
CA VAL A 48 -9.55 -13.44 7.23
C VAL A 48 -10.68 -12.83 8.05
N LEU A 49 -11.85 -12.57 7.45
CA LEU A 49 -12.99 -12.00 8.16
C LEU A 49 -13.53 -12.94 9.26
N ALA A 50 -13.66 -14.24 8.98
CA ALA A 50 -14.12 -15.23 9.96
C ALA A 50 -13.13 -15.40 11.11
N MET A 51 -11.81 -15.42 10.83
CA MET A 51 -10.80 -15.50 11.88
C MET A 51 -10.75 -14.20 12.72
N SER A 52 -10.96 -13.03 12.12
CA SER A 52 -11.15 -11.78 12.87
C SER A 52 -12.43 -11.79 13.74
N LEU A 53 -13.56 -12.28 13.22
CA LEU A 53 -14.80 -12.38 14.00
C LEU A 53 -14.70 -13.43 15.13
N LEU A 54 -14.02 -14.56 14.92
CA LEU A 54 -13.81 -15.56 15.97
C LEU A 54 -13.06 -15.00 17.18
N LEU A 55 -12.04 -14.15 16.95
CA LEU A 55 -11.30 -13.50 18.03
C LEU A 55 -12.09 -12.35 18.68
N LEU A 56 -12.83 -11.53 17.91
CA LEU A 56 -13.72 -10.51 18.50
C LEU A 56 -14.80 -11.14 19.39
N GLY A 57 -15.28 -12.34 19.05
CA GLY A 57 -16.27 -13.08 19.86
C GLY A 57 -15.79 -13.45 21.27
N GLN A 58 -14.48 -13.55 21.51
CA GLN A 58 -13.94 -13.83 22.84
C GLN A 58 -13.65 -12.56 23.66
N ALA A 59 -13.50 -11.40 23.01
CA ALA A 59 -13.25 -10.12 23.69
C ALA A 59 -14.52 -9.48 24.30
N ALA A 60 -15.70 -10.05 24.05
CA ALA A 60 -16.99 -9.51 24.48
C ALA A 60 -17.32 -9.68 25.98
N VAL A 61 -16.43 -10.31 26.76
CA VAL A 61 -16.63 -10.57 28.20
C VAL A 61 -15.56 -9.84 29.03
N LEU A 62 -15.74 -8.53 29.24
CA LEU A 62 -15.32 -7.87 30.49
C LEU A 62 -16.04 -6.50 30.70
N VAL A 63 -16.63 -6.37 31.90
CA VAL A 63 -16.91 -5.17 32.72
C VAL A 63 -16.98 -3.77 32.05
N PRO A 64 -18.09 -3.01 32.19
CA PRO A 64 -18.12 -1.59 31.89
C PRO A 64 -17.33 -0.77 32.92
N ALA A 65 -16.34 0.00 32.49
CA ALA A 65 -15.57 0.88 33.36
C ALA A 65 -16.42 2.09 33.82
N GLN A 66 -16.51 2.32 35.13
CA GLN A 66 -17.11 3.54 35.67
C GLN A 66 -16.12 4.72 35.57
N ALA A 67 -16.57 5.83 34.98
CA ALA A 67 -15.79 7.05 34.92
C ALA A 67 -15.79 7.75 36.29
N GLN A 68 -14.64 7.78 36.97
CA GLN A 68 -14.45 8.57 38.18
C GLN A 68 -14.11 10.03 37.82
N THR A 69 -14.96 10.96 38.23
CA THR A 69 -14.74 12.40 38.08
C THR A 69 -13.72 12.89 39.11
N ALA A 70 -12.58 13.43 38.65
CA ALA A 70 -11.62 14.09 39.53
C ALA A 70 -12.18 15.43 40.06
N PRO A 71 -11.95 15.78 41.34
CA PRO A 71 -12.35 17.08 41.89
C PRO A 71 -11.44 18.22 41.39
N PRO A 72 -11.93 19.47 41.33
CA PRO A 72 -11.15 20.61 40.87
C PRO A 72 -10.06 21.01 41.88
N GLN A 73 -8.87 21.35 41.38
CA GLN A 73 -7.78 21.90 42.18
C GLN A 73 -7.90 23.43 42.34
N SER A 74 -7.56 23.94 43.52
CA SER A 74 -7.63 25.36 43.88
C SER A 74 -6.45 26.17 43.32
N VAL A 75 -6.74 27.37 42.81
CA VAL A 75 -5.74 28.35 42.38
C VAL A 75 -5.02 28.95 43.60
N ALA A 76 -3.70 29.14 43.50
CA ALA A 76 -2.88 29.91 44.42
C ALA A 76 -2.27 31.15 43.69
N PRO A 77 -1.92 32.24 44.40
CA PRO A 77 -1.69 33.54 43.78
C PRO A 77 -0.24 33.81 43.33
N ALA A 78 -0.06 34.89 42.58
CA ALA A 78 1.21 35.32 41.99
C ALA A 78 1.95 36.38 42.81
N GLU A 79 3.27 36.47 42.62
CA GLU A 79 4.18 37.49 43.15
C GLU A 79 5.08 38.09 42.03
N PRO A 80 5.73 39.25 42.23
CA PRO A 80 5.90 40.23 41.14
C PRO A 80 7.28 40.28 40.44
N SER A 81 7.30 40.94 39.28
CA SER A 81 8.45 41.10 38.39
C SER A 81 9.19 42.44 38.55
N GLN A 82 10.53 42.43 38.39
CA GLN A 82 11.39 43.49 37.78
C GLN A 82 12.89 43.17 37.97
N PRO A 83 13.84 43.85 37.28
CA PRO A 83 13.77 44.50 35.95
C PRO A 83 14.89 43.98 35.00
N ALA A 84 15.05 44.58 33.81
CA ALA A 84 16.08 44.22 32.82
C ALA A 84 17.01 45.40 32.46
N SER A 85 18.21 45.10 31.95
CA SER A 85 19.17 46.08 31.37
C SER A 85 19.89 45.49 30.14
N PRO A 86 20.36 46.30 29.15
CA PRO A 86 20.62 45.81 27.78
C PRO A 86 22.08 46.08 27.29
N PRO A 87 22.44 46.34 26.00
CA PRO A 87 23.46 45.52 25.32
C PRO A 87 24.65 46.29 24.67
N ALA A 88 25.60 45.57 24.04
CA ALA A 88 26.60 46.14 23.14
C ALA A 88 27.06 45.16 22.03
N GLY A 89 27.17 45.65 20.79
CA GLY A 89 28.09 45.10 19.76
C GLY A 89 29.51 45.66 19.98
N THR A 90 30.57 45.33 19.24
CA THR A 90 30.75 44.83 17.86
C THR A 90 32.18 44.20 17.79
N ALA A 91 32.76 43.57 16.75
CA ALA A 91 32.49 43.50 15.31
C ALA A 91 33.12 42.23 14.65
N ALA A 92 33.20 42.24 13.31
CA ALA A 92 33.99 41.34 12.44
C ALA A 92 35.03 42.21 11.65
N PRO A 93 35.95 41.71 10.76
CA PRO A 93 35.80 40.54 9.88
C PRO A 93 37.09 39.74 9.48
N SER A 94 36.88 38.83 8.51
CA SER A 94 37.79 38.40 7.41
C SER A 94 39.02 37.49 7.63
N ASN A 95 38.86 36.24 7.16
CA ASN A 95 39.66 35.55 6.12
C ASN A 95 41.20 35.41 6.23
N GLY A 96 41.66 34.23 6.67
CA GLY A 96 42.13 33.17 5.73
C GLY A 96 43.57 33.20 5.19
N ALA A 97 44.40 32.25 5.67
CA ALA A 97 45.56 31.69 4.96
C ALA A 97 45.95 30.29 5.49
N ALA A 98 46.63 29.50 4.67
CA ALA A 98 47.35 28.24 4.96
C ALA A 98 48.78 28.39 4.38
N PRO A 99 49.80 27.49 4.57
CA PRO A 99 49.71 26.04 4.87
C PRO A 99 50.84 25.47 5.79
N ALA A 100 51.03 24.13 5.75
CA ALA A 100 52.18 23.34 6.28
C ALA A 100 52.31 23.26 7.82
N GLN A 101 52.73 22.16 8.47
CA GLN A 101 52.97 20.72 8.20
C GLN A 101 52.64 20.01 9.56
N GLY A 102 52.38 18.71 9.77
CA GLY A 102 52.53 17.47 9.01
C GLY A 102 52.11 16.28 9.93
N ASN A 103 52.13 15.06 9.38
CA ASN A 103 51.75 13.74 9.93
C ASN A 103 51.43 13.57 11.44
N GLY A 104 50.26 12.97 11.73
CA GLY A 104 49.94 12.38 13.04
C GLY A 104 49.06 11.11 12.92
N PRO A 105 49.58 9.90 13.22
CA PRO A 105 48.80 8.66 13.25
C PRO A 105 48.13 8.39 14.61
N ALA A 106 47.22 7.42 14.64
CA ALA A 106 46.31 7.06 15.73
C ALA A 106 46.90 7.11 17.17
N LEU A 107 46.25 7.89 18.05
CA LEU A 107 46.49 7.89 19.49
C LEU A 107 45.80 6.69 20.17
N VAL A 108 46.58 5.66 20.48
CA VAL A 108 46.21 4.65 21.48
C VAL A 108 46.52 5.21 22.86
N ALA A 109 45.51 5.36 23.72
CA ALA A 109 45.71 5.85 25.08
C ALA A 109 46.32 4.74 25.97
N PRO A 110 47.45 4.98 26.66
CA PRO A 110 48.01 4.02 27.60
C PRO A 110 47.17 3.96 28.89
N MET A 111 47.09 2.78 29.50
CA MET A 111 46.41 2.58 30.79
C MET A 111 47.27 3.15 31.93
N ASN A 112 46.66 3.96 32.80
CA ASN A 112 47.31 4.41 34.04
C ASN A 112 47.61 3.22 34.95
N ALA A 113 48.83 3.18 35.50
CA ALA A 113 49.17 2.27 36.59
C ALA A 113 48.49 2.71 37.91
N LEU A 114 48.10 1.75 38.75
CA LEU A 114 47.67 2.04 40.12
C LEU A 114 48.91 2.39 40.98
N PRO A 115 48.77 3.27 41.99
CA PRO A 115 49.85 3.56 42.93
C PRO A 115 50.15 2.34 43.83
N PRO A 116 51.42 2.19 44.30
CA PRO A 116 51.81 1.08 45.17
C PRO A 116 51.19 1.20 46.57
N ALA A 117 50.97 0.05 47.21
CA ALA A 117 50.39 -0.03 48.56
C ALA A 117 51.35 0.45 49.66
N LEU A 118 50.78 0.98 50.74
CA LEU A 118 51.53 1.41 51.93
C LEU A 118 51.97 0.20 52.80
N PRO A 119 53.05 0.31 53.59
CA PRO A 119 53.53 -0.78 54.44
C PRO A 119 52.52 -1.22 55.51
N GLN A 120 52.35 -2.53 55.66
CA GLN A 120 51.41 -3.13 56.59
C GLN A 120 51.99 -3.15 58.01
N LEU A 121 51.34 -2.47 58.96
CA LEU A 121 51.69 -2.53 60.38
C LEU A 121 51.49 -3.96 60.92
N GLY A 122 52.49 -4.46 61.64
CA GLY A 122 52.59 -5.87 62.01
C GLY A 122 51.62 -6.30 63.11
N ILE A 123 50.82 -7.32 62.81
CA ILE A 123 50.18 -8.18 63.81
C ILE A 123 50.51 -9.63 63.41
N ALA A 124 51.02 -10.42 64.35
CA ALA A 124 51.44 -11.80 64.09
C ALA A 124 50.23 -12.74 63.88
N PRO A 125 50.36 -13.81 63.08
CA PRO A 125 49.28 -14.77 62.88
C PRO A 125 48.97 -15.53 64.18
N PRO A 126 47.70 -15.69 64.57
CA PRO A 126 47.32 -16.54 65.70
C PRO A 126 47.60 -18.02 65.39
N SER A 127 47.94 -18.78 66.44
CA SER A 127 48.41 -20.17 66.34
C SER A 127 47.35 -21.15 65.82
N ALA A 128 47.80 -22.22 65.16
CA ALA A 128 46.96 -23.27 64.61
C ALA A 128 46.37 -24.18 65.70
N ALA A 129 45.20 -23.82 66.24
CA ALA A 129 44.50 -24.61 67.27
C ALA A 129 42.95 -24.50 67.17
N HIS A 130 42.38 -24.70 65.99
CA HIS A 130 40.95 -24.98 65.83
C HIS A 130 40.76 -26.36 65.21
N PRO A 131 39.95 -27.27 65.80
CA PRO A 131 39.66 -28.55 65.18
C PRO A 131 38.87 -28.33 63.89
N THR A 132 39.25 -29.02 62.83
CA THR A 132 38.49 -29.03 61.56
C THR A 132 37.16 -29.75 61.76
N ALA A 133 36.18 -29.05 62.33
CA ALA A 133 34.79 -29.39 62.20
C ALA A 133 34.45 -29.30 60.71
N ALA A 134 34.58 -30.44 60.02
CA ALA A 134 34.17 -30.60 58.63
C ALA A 134 32.63 -30.60 58.58
N THR A 135 32.06 -29.41 58.81
CA THR A 135 30.66 -29.13 58.55
C THR A 135 30.48 -29.22 57.04
N THR A 136 30.23 -30.44 56.57
CA THR A 136 29.52 -30.68 55.33
C THR A 136 28.13 -30.09 55.49
N LEU A 137 28.04 -28.77 55.33
CA LEU A 137 26.81 -28.11 54.94
C LEU A 137 26.27 -28.96 53.79
N PRO A 138 25.04 -29.49 53.87
CA PRO A 138 24.46 -30.16 52.73
C PRO A 138 24.52 -29.15 51.58
N ALA A 139 25.07 -29.57 50.45
CA ALA A 139 25.03 -28.76 49.24
C ALA A 139 23.57 -28.71 48.78
N THR A 140 22.78 -27.85 49.42
CA THR A 140 21.47 -27.41 48.95
C THR A 140 21.71 -26.64 47.67
N THR A 141 21.87 -27.41 46.59
CA THR A 141 21.44 -27.05 45.26
C THR A 141 19.95 -26.73 45.34
N THR A 142 19.65 -25.51 45.77
CA THR A 142 18.41 -24.79 45.48
C THR A 142 18.36 -24.56 43.97
N GLY A 143 18.17 -25.66 43.23
CA GLY A 143 17.97 -25.66 41.80
C GLY A 143 16.78 -24.76 41.52
N LEU A 144 17.03 -23.68 40.79
CA LEU A 144 16.04 -22.65 40.48
C LEU A 144 14.83 -23.33 39.80
N PRO A 145 13.64 -23.42 40.45
CA PRO A 145 12.50 -24.11 39.86
C PRO A 145 11.82 -23.31 38.75
N HIS A 146 12.37 -22.14 38.42
CA HIS A 146 11.90 -21.26 37.36
C HIS A 146 12.49 -21.71 36.03
N ASP A 147 11.67 -22.43 35.26
CA ASP A 147 11.90 -22.71 33.85
C ASP A 147 12.00 -21.36 33.08
N LEU A 148 13.22 -20.95 32.77
CA LEU A 148 13.54 -19.73 32.03
C LEU A 148 13.26 -19.85 30.52
N SER A 149 12.51 -20.86 30.07
CA SER A 149 11.96 -20.87 28.72
C SER A 149 10.98 -19.70 28.53
N PRO A 150 10.87 -19.13 27.30
CA PRO A 150 9.88 -18.10 27.00
C PRO A 150 8.43 -18.50 27.30
N TRP A 151 8.15 -19.82 27.36
CA TRP A 151 6.85 -20.36 27.74
C TRP A 151 6.61 -20.33 29.24
N GLY A 152 7.59 -20.74 30.06
CA GLY A 152 7.55 -20.61 31.52
C GLY A 152 7.36 -19.15 31.94
N MET A 153 8.15 -18.25 31.35
CA MET A 153 8.04 -16.80 31.54
C MET A 153 6.66 -16.27 31.14
N PHE A 154 6.12 -16.64 29.97
CA PHE A 154 4.77 -16.23 29.56
C PHE A 154 3.69 -16.73 30.53
N MET A 155 3.84 -17.92 31.12
CA MET A 155 2.88 -18.46 32.08
C MET A 155 2.98 -17.80 33.47
N ALA A 156 4.18 -17.40 33.90
CA ALA A 156 4.40 -16.68 35.15
C ALA A 156 3.94 -15.20 35.09
N ALA A 157 4.04 -14.57 33.92
CA ALA A 157 3.79 -13.13 33.72
C ALA A 157 2.43 -12.60 34.24
N ASP A 158 2.41 -11.31 34.60
CA ASP A 158 1.20 -10.58 34.97
C ASP A 158 0.16 -10.55 33.83
N ILE A 159 -1.12 -10.44 34.17
CA ILE A 159 -2.24 -10.45 33.20
C ILE A 159 -2.14 -9.31 32.16
N VAL A 160 -1.64 -8.13 32.54
CA VAL A 160 -1.44 -7.01 31.62
C VAL A 160 -0.28 -7.31 30.66
N VAL A 161 0.82 -7.88 31.16
CA VAL A 161 1.98 -8.29 30.34
C VAL A 161 1.57 -9.40 29.36
N LYS A 162 0.77 -10.37 29.80
CA LYS A 162 0.18 -11.41 28.93
C LYS A 162 -0.67 -10.80 27.80
N VAL A 163 -1.54 -9.84 28.11
CA VAL A 163 -2.35 -9.13 27.09
C VAL A 163 -1.47 -8.35 26.12
N VAL A 164 -0.42 -7.67 26.59
CA VAL A 164 0.58 -6.98 25.75
C VAL A 164 1.27 -7.95 24.80
N MET A 165 1.80 -9.07 25.31
CA MET A 165 2.50 -10.07 24.51
C MET A 165 1.60 -10.72 23.45
N VAL A 166 0.36 -11.09 23.82
CA VAL A 166 -0.63 -11.66 22.89
C VAL A 166 -1.07 -10.65 21.82
N GLY A 167 -1.31 -9.39 22.21
CA GLY A 167 -1.65 -8.32 21.26
C GLY A 167 -0.55 -8.05 20.23
N LEU A 168 0.71 -8.04 20.67
CA LEU A 168 1.88 -7.88 19.79
C LEU A 168 2.07 -9.11 18.87
N ALA A 169 1.88 -10.33 19.37
CA ALA A 169 1.91 -11.54 18.56
C ALA A 169 0.81 -11.53 17.48
N PHE A 170 -0.40 -11.11 17.82
CA PHE A 170 -1.50 -10.91 16.86
C PHE A 170 -1.16 -9.85 15.81
N ALA A 171 -0.58 -8.71 16.20
CA ALA A 171 -0.14 -7.66 15.28
C ALA A 171 0.93 -8.16 14.29
N SER A 172 1.82 -9.07 14.70
CA SER A 172 2.76 -9.75 13.82
C SER A 172 2.05 -10.64 12.79
N VAL A 173 1.09 -11.48 13.21
CA VAL A 173 0.29 -12.33 12.30
C VAL A 173 -0.51 -11.49 11.29
N VAL A 174 -1.09 -10.37 11.72
CA VAL A 174 -1.78 -9.41 10.84
C VAL A 174 -0.81 -8.80 9.81
N THR A 175 0.41 -8.45 10.23
CA THR A 175 1.46 -7.90 9.35
C THR A 175 1.84 -8.89 8.24
N TRP A 176 2.10 -10.16 8.58
CA TRP A 176 2.40 -11.21 7.60
C TRP A 176 1.23 -11.53 6.68
N THR A 177 -0.01 -11.51 7.20
CA THR A 177 -1.23 -11.72 6.40
C THR A 177 -1.41 -10.62 5.35
N ILE A 178 -1.23 -9.35 5.74
CA ILE A 178 -1.33 -8.21 4.82
C ILE A 178 -0.18 -8.22 3.82
N TRP A 179 1.04 -8.60 4.22
CA TRP A 179 2.17 -8.78 3.30
C TRP A 179 1.84 -9.74 2.16
N LEU A 180 1.41 -10.96 2.47
CA LEU A 180 1.09 -11.96 1.46
C LEU A 180 -0.05 -11.50 0.54
N ALA A 181 -1.12 -10.94 1.11
CA ALA A 181 -2.24 -10.42 0.34
C ALA A 181 -1.84 -9.27 -0.60
N LYS A 182 -0.96 -8.36 -0.16
CA LYS A 182 -0.51 -7.20 -0.94
C LYS A 182 0.55 -7.53 -1.98
N VAL A 183 1.44 -8.49 -1.72
CA VAL A 183 2.35 -9.03 -2.75
C VAL A 183 1.55 -9.55 -3.94
N LEU A 184 0.49 -10.32 -3.68
CA LEU A 184 -0.39 -10.86 -4.73
C LEU A 184 -1.24 -9.77 -5.41
N GLU A 185 -1.92 -8.91 -4.65
CA GLU A 185 -2.78 -7.84 -5.21
C GLU A 185 -1.97 -6.86 -6.08
N LEU A 186 -0.88 -6.31 -5.54
CA LEU A 186 -0.07 -5.29 -6.21
C LEU A 186 0.84 -5.89 -7.30
N GLY A 187 1.35 -7.11 -7.11
CA GLY A 187 2.15 -7.81 -8.12
C GLY A 187 1.33 -8.13 -9.37
N ALA A 188 0.10 -8.62 -9.21
CA ALA A 188 -0.82 -8.85 -10.32
C ALA A 188 -1.24 -7.53 -10.98
N ALA A 189 -1.59 -6.50 -10.19
CA ALA A 189 -1.98 -5.18 -10.70
C ALA A 189 -0.86 -4.50 -11.51
N LYS A 190 0.38 -4.51 -11.02
CA LYS A 190 1.54 -3.92 -11.70
C LYS A 190 1.90 -4.68 -12.97
N THR A 191 1.95 -6.01 -12.92
CA THR A 191 2.26 -6.85 -14.10
C THR A 191 1.19 -6.67 -15.18
N GLY A 192 -0.08 -6.57 -14.78
CA GLY A 192 -1.19 -6.27 -15.68
C GLY A 192 -1.09 -4.88 -16.32
N ALA A 193 -0.76 -3.85 -15.53
CA ALA A 193 -0.60 -2.48 -16.02
C ALA A 193 0.56 -2.35 -17.03
N VAL A 194 1.75 -2.86 -16.70
CA VAL A 194 2.92 -2.85 -17.61
C VAL A 194 2.64 -3.60 -18.91
N ARG A 195 1.92 -4.73 -18.85
CA ARG A 195 1.51 -5.48 -20.06
C ARG A 195 0.49 -4.72 -20.92
N ALA A 196 -0.40 -3.96 -20.29
CA ALA A 196 -1.39 -3.15 -21.01
C ALA A 196 -0.74 -1.89 -21.62
N LEU A 197 0.16 -1.23 -20.90
CA LEU A 197 0.96 -0.09 -21.39
C LEU A 197 1.73 -0.46 -22.66
N ARG A 198 2.45 -1.60 -22.67
CA ARG A 198 3.15 -2.10 -23.87
C ARG A 198 2.26 -2.42 -25.08
N ARG A 199 0.94 -2.57 -24.90
CA ARG A 199 -0.03 -2.75 -25.99
C ARG A 199 -0.68 -1.44 -26.45
N LEU A 200 -0.53 -0.39 -25.65
CA LEU A 200 -0.96 0.96 -25.93
C LEU A 200 0.17 1.73 -26.63
N GLU A 201 1.41 1.56 -26.18
CA GLU A 201 2.65 2.03 -26.84
C GLU A 201 2.83 1.44 -28.26
N ALA A 202 2.32 0.23 -28.50
CA ALA A 202 2.49 -0.52 -29.75
C ALA A 202 1.26 -0.50 -30.68
N ALA A 203 0.29 0.39 -30.45
CA ALA A 203 -0.88 0.58 -31.30
C ALA A 203 -0.81 1.96 -31.96
N ASP A 204 -1.31 2.09 -33.20
CA ASP A 204 -1.30 3.35 -33.95
C ASP A 204 -2.51 4.24 -33.64
N SER A 205 -3.54 3.71 -32.95
CA SER A 205 -4.80 4.40 -32.64
C SER A 205 -5.46 3.92 -31.34
N LEU A 206 -6.36 4.74 -30.80
CA LEU A 206 -7.09 4.45 -29.56
C LEU A 206 -8.06 3.26 -29.71
N SER A 207 -8.57 3.01 -30.93
CA SER A 207 -9.45 1.88 -31.24
C SER A 207 -8.69 0.56 -31.33
N GLU A 208 -7.50 0.57 -31.93
CA GLU A 208 -6.60 -0.59 -31.98
C GLU A 208 -6.10 -0.98 -30.58
N ALA A 209 -5.67 -0.01 -29.78
CA ALA A 209 -5.28 -0.24 -28.38
C ALA A 209 -6.41 -0.93 -27.58
N ALA A 210 -7.68 -0.57 -27.86
CA ALA A 210 -8.84 -1.19 -27.23
C ALA A 210 -9.02 -2.67 -27.64
N ALA A 211 -8.80 -3.00 -28.92
CA ALA A 211 -8.81 -4.38 -29.40
C ALA A 211 -7.64 -5.18 -28.81
N ALA A 212 -6.42 -4.62 -28.82
CA ALA A 212 -5.22 -5.25 -28.28
C ALA A 212 -5.32 -5.53 -26.77
N ILE A 213 -5.93 -4.63 -25.99
CA ILE A 213 -6.11 -4.81 -24.53
C ILE A 213 -7.34 -5.70 -24.22
N GLY A 214 -8.44 -5.59 -24.98
CA GLY A 214 -9.65 -6.39 -24.78
C GLY A 214 -9.52 -7.87 -25.21
N GLY A 215 -8.71 -8.13 -26.25
CA GLY A 215 -8.44 -9.47 -26.78
C GLY A 215 -9.69 -10.25 -27.22
N LYS A 216 -9.59 -11.59 -27.28
CA LYS A 216 -10.67 -12.51 -27.70
C LYS A 216 -12.01 -12.38 -26.94
N GLY A 217 -12.04 -11.66 -25.81
CA GLY A 217 -13.26 -11.45 -25.01
C GLY A 217 -13.79 -10.01 -25.03
N GLY A 218 -13.15 -9.06 -25.73
CA GLY A 218 -13.54 -7.65 -25.82
C GLY A 218 -13.57 -6.86 -24.50
N LYS A 219 -13.26 -7.50 -23.37
CA LYS A 219 -13.44 -6.91 -22.02
C LYS A 219 -12.15 -6.28 -21.54
N LEU A 220 -12.10 -4.95 -21.61
CA LEU A 220 -11.07 -4.13 -20.97
C LEU A 220 -11.02 -4.45 -19.46
N ARG A 221 -9.87 -4.94 -18.99
CA ARG A 221 -9.64 -5.39 -17.60
C ARG A 221 -8.46 -4.67 -16.97
N GLY A 222 -8.50 -4.54 -15.64
CA GLY A 222 -7.50 -3.81 -14.87
C GLY A 222 -7.56 -2.29 -15.07
N SER A 223 -6.78 -1.54 -14.31
CA SER A 223 -6.88 -0.07 -14.26
C SER A 223 -6.61 0.61 -15.62
N VAL A 224 -5.65 0.12 -16.41
CA VAL A 224 -5.41 0.63 -17.78
C VAL A 224 -6.60 0.37 -18.71
N GLY A 225 -7.29 -0.78 -18.56
CA GLY A 225 -8.54 -1.03 -19.27
C GLY A 225 -9.68 -0.09 -18.85
N VAL A 226 -9.73 0.32 -17.57
CA VAL A 226 -10.71 1.31 -17.07
C VAL A 226 -10.38 2.72 -17.58
N LEU A 227 -9.10 3.11 -17.62
CA LEU A 227 -8.63 4.37 -18.21
C LEU A 227 -9.03 4.46 -19.69
N LEU A 228 -8.68 3.45 -20.49
CA LEU A 228 -9.01 3.38 -21.92
C LEU A 228 -10.52 3.34 -22.17
N GLY A 229 -11.28 2.57 -21.37
CA GLY A 229 -12.73 2.52 -21.45
C GLY A 229 -13.39 3.88 -21.16
N ALA A 230 -12.85 4.65 -20.22
CA ALA A 230 -13.33 6.01 -19.93
C ALA A 230 -13.04 6.99 -21.07
N ALA A 231 -11.84 6.95 -21.67
CA ALA A 231 -11.49 7.79 -22.81
C ALA A 231 -12.40 7.52 -24.03
N LEU A 232 -12.64 6.24 -24.35
CA LEU A 232 -13.55 5.84 -25.42
C LEU A 232 -15.01 6.26 -25.14
N ALA A 233 -15.45 6.17 -23.88
CA ALA A 233 -16.80 6.59 -23.48
C ALA A 233 -17.00 8.11 -23.49
N GLU A 234 -15.98 8.90 -23.15
CA GLU A 234 -16.00 10.37 -23.26
C GLU A 234 -15.97 10.82 -24.72
N THR A 235 -15.13 10.19 -25.55
CA THR A 235 -15.07 10.47 -27.00
C THR A 235 -16.43 10.19 -27.67
N ARG A 236 -17.08 9.07 -27.33
CA ARG A 236 -18.45 8.75 -27.82
C ARG A 236 -19.52 9.74 -27.33
N ARG A 237 -19.43 10.20 -26.07
CA ARG A 237 -20.36 11.21 -25.52
C ARG A 237 -20.13 12.63 -26.04
N SER A 238 -18.97 12.89 -26.65
CA SER A 238 -18.58 14.20 -27.16
C SER A 238 -18.77 14.36 -28.68
N ILE A 239 -19.28 13.35 -29.38
CA ILE A 239 -19.25 13.31 -30.85
C ILE A 239 -20.00 14.48 -31.53
N ASP A 240 -21.04 14.99 -30.85
CA ASP A 240 -21.90 16.10 -31.30
C ASP A 240 -21.48 17.48 -30.76
N LEU A 241 -20.52 17.52 -29.82
CA LEU A 241 -20.09 18.73 -29.09
C LEU A 241 -18.88 19.43 -29.70
N GLY A 242 -18.41 18.95 -30.86
CA GLY A 242 -17.12 19.33 -31.44
C GLY A 242 -15.95 18.64 -30.74
N ASP A 243 -14.79 18.65 -31.39
CA ASP A 243 -13.59 17.98 -30.87
C ASP A 243 -12.90 18.78 -29.74
N ASP A 244 -13.32 20.04 -29.55
CA ASP A 244 -12.78 20.96 -28.55
C ASP A 244 -13.14 20.53 -27.12
N GLY A 245 -12.15 20.66 -26.23
CA GLY A 245 -12.26 20.21 -24.83
C GLY A 245 -12.37 18.69 -24.63
N ILE A 246 -12.46 17.84 -25.67
CA ILE A 246 -12.47 16.37 -25.49
C ILE A 246 -11.20 15.92 -24.76
N LYS A 247 -10.04 16.45 -25.17
CA LYS A 247 -8.72 16.15 -24.56
C LYS A 247 -8.70 16.48 -23.06
N GLU A 248 -9.35 17.57 -22.65
CA GLU A 248 -9.45 18.01 -21.25
C GLU A 248 -10.45 17.17 -20.45
N ARG A 249 -11.66 16.92 -20.99
CA ARG A 249 -12.65 16.06 -20.33
C ARG A 249 -12.09 14.64 -20.11
N VAL A 250 -11.30 14.14 -21.05
CA VAL A 250 -10.57 12.87 -20.90
C VAL A 250 -9.46 12.97 -19.86
N SER A 251 -8.59 13.99 -19.85
CA SER A 251 -7.51 14.09 -18.85
C SER A 251 -8.04 14.22 -17.40
N ILE A 252 -9.17 14.93 -17.22
CA ILE A 252 -9.90 15.00 -15.95
C ILE A 252 -10.50 13.63 -15.56
N ALA A 253 -11.01 12.85 -16.51
CA ALA A 253 -11.51 11.50 -16.25
C ALA A 253 -10.38 10.52 -15.87
N LEU A 254 -9.26 10.54 -16.60
CA LEU A 254 -8.10 9.68 -16.39
C LEU A 254 -7.45 9.91 -15.01
N SER A 255 -7.13 11.16 -14.68
CA SER A 255 -6.54 11.53 -13.38
C SER A 255 -7.42 11.15 -12.18
N ARG A 256 -8.76 11.24 -12.32
CA ARG A 256 -9.71 10.74 -11.30
C ARG A 256 -9.65 9.22 -11.13
N ILE A 257 -9.44 8.47 -12.22
CA ILE A 257 -9.30 7.01 -12.20
C ILE A 257 -7.95 6.58 -11.60
N GLU A 258 -6.84 7.23 -11.98
CA GLU A 258 -5.53 7.03 -11.36
C GLU A 258 -5.56 7.26 -9.85
N ALA A 259 -6.11 8.39 -9.42
CA ALA A 259 -6.21 8.74 -8.00
C ALA A 259 -7.08 7.72 -7.23
N ARG A 260 -8.14 7.19 -7.87
CA ARG A 260 -8.96 6.10 -7.31
C ARG A 260 -8.19 4.78 -7.24
N ALA A 261 -7.39 4.43 -8.25
CA ALA A 261 -6.58 3.20 -8.29
C ALA A 261 -5.41 3.25 -7.28
N GLY A 262 -4.70 4.37 -7.19
CA GLY A 262 -3.65 4.58 -6.17
C GLY A 262 -4.19 4.46 -4.75
N ARG A 263 -5.31 5.12 -4.45
CA ARG A 263 -6.00 4.98 -3.15
C ARG A 263 -6.48 3.54 -2.91
N SER A 264 -7.01 2.84 -3.92
CA SER A 264 -7.55 1.49 -3.73
C SER A 264 -6.48 0.47 -3.35
N MET A 265 -5.26 0.61 -3.90
CA MET A 265 -4.07 -0.19 -3.55
C MET A 265 -3.50 0.15 -2.17
N ALA A 266 -3.56 1.42 -1.74
CA ALA A 266 -3.09 1.84 -0.41
C ALA A 266 -4.00 1.41 0.76
N ARG A 267 -5.22 0.92 0.51
CA ARG A 267 -6.09 0.41 1.58
C ARG A 267 -5.44 -0.77 2.29
N GLY A 268 -5.39 -0.71 3.61
CA GLY A 268 -4.80 -1.74 4.47
C GLY A 268 -3.31 -1.57 4.77
N THR A 269 -2.53 -0.87 3.94
CA THR A 269 -1.10 -0.64 4.26
C THR A 269 -0.90 0.35 5.40
N GLY A 270 -1.86 1.25 5.64
CA GLY A 270 -1.84 2.17 6.78
C GLY A 270 -1.80 1.45 8.15
N LEU A 271 -2.38 0.25 8.27
CA LEU A 271 -2.31 -0.53 9.51
C LEU A 271 -0.88 -0.99 9.83
N LEU A 272 -0.03 -1.21 8.82
CA LEU A 272 1.38 -1.56 9.03
C LEU A 272 2.19 -0.34 9.47
N ALA A 273 1.83 0.87 9.02
CA ALA A 273 2.42 2.10 9.55
C ALA A 273 2.06 2.28 11.03
N THR A 274 0.80 2.02 11.41
CA THR A 274 0.37 2.05 12.83
C THR A 274 1.07 0.98 13.66
N ILE A 275 1.07 -0.29 13.25
CA ILE A 275 1.76 -1.37 13.99
C ILE A 275 3.25 -1.05 14.11
N GLY A 276 3.89 -0.63 13.01
CA GLY A 276 5.31 -0.29 12.98
C GLY A 276 5.69 0.88 13.88
N SER A 277 4.79 1.85 14.09
CA SER A 277 5.03 3.00 14.97
C SER A 277 4.62 2.77 16.43
N THR A 278 3.58 1.96 16.71
CA THR A 278 3.06 1.78 18.08
C THR A 278 3.57 0.54 18.80
N ALA A 279 3.89 -0.55 18.10
CA ALA A 279 4.34 -1.79 18.72
C ALA A 279 5.59 -1.66 19.64
N PRO A 280 6.59 -0.79 19.35
CA PRO A 280 7.70 -0.56 20.28
C PRO A 280 7.23 0.07 21.60
N PHE A 281 6.29 1.02 21.54
CA PHE A 281 5.76 1.68 22.74
C PHE A 281 4.81 0.78 23.54
N VAL A 282 4.09 -0.13 22.87
CA VAL A 282 3.28 -1.18 23.53
C VAL A 282 4.18 -2.19 24.24
N GLY A 283 5.31 -2.58 23.64
CA GLY A 283 6.34 -3.38 24.31
C GLY A 283 6.98 -2.64 25.50
N LEU A 284 7.28 -1.35 25.34
CA LEU A 284 7.82 -0.49 26.41
C LEU A 284 6.86 -0.36 27.60
N PHE A 285 5.55 -0.20 27.33
CA PHE A 285 4.52 -0.23 28.37
C PHE A 285 4.54 -1.58 29.14
N GLY A 286 4.70 -2.71 28.43
CA GLY A 286 4.92 -4.02 29.03
C GLY A 286 6.14 -4.07 29.95
N THR A 287 7.28 -3.49 29.55
CA THR A 287 8.45 -3.40 30.45
C THR A 287 8.18 -2.59 31.72
N VAL A 288 7.57 -1.41 31.58
CA VAL A 288 7.31 -0.51 32.73
C VAL A 288 6.36 -1.18 33.72
N TRP A 289 5.32 -1.85 33.23
CA TRP A 289 4.36 -2.57 34.08
C TRP A 289 5.00 -3.76 34.83
N GLY A 290 5.76 -4.62 34.14
CA GLY A 290 6.42 -5.77 34.77
C GLY A 290 7.48 -5.37 35.80
N ILE A 291 8.25 -4.31 35.52
CA ILE A 291 9.21 -3.74 36.48
C ILE A 291 8.49 -3.14 37.70
N MET A 292 7.37 -2.42 37.49
CA MET A 292 6.55 -1.89 38.58
C MET A 292 6.02 -3.00 39.51
N ASN A 293 5.43 -4.07 38.95
CA ASN A 293 4.99 -5.23 39.73
C ASN A 293 6.15 -5.91 40.47
N SER A 294 7.34 -5.98 39.86
CA SER A 294 8.54 -6.53 40.50
C SER A 294 8.94 -5.73 41.75
N PHE A 295 8.92 -4.39 41.70
CA PHE A 295 9.17 -3.55 42.88
C PHE A 295 8.09 -3.65 43.96
N ILE A 296 6.82 -3.81 43.57
CA ILE A 296 5.72 -4.09 44.51
C ILE A 296 5.97 -5.42 45.25
N GLY A 297 6.46 -6.44 44.55
CA GLY A 297 6.86 -7.73 45.14
C GLY A 297 7.94 -7.60 46.22
N ILE A 298 9.00 -6.81 45.99
CA ILE A 298 10.04 -6.51 47.01
C ILE A 298 9.41 -5.88 48.24
N SER A 299 8.54 -4.88 48.05
CA SER A 299 7.90 -4.14 49.13
C SER A 299 7.03 -5.05 50.02
N GLN A 300 6.24 -5.94 49.41
CA GLN A 300 5.40 -6.90 50.12
C GLN A 300 6.21 -7.99 50.83
N ALA A 301 7.24 -8.53 50.17
CA ALA A 301 8.09 -9.61 50.69
C ALA A 301 9.10 -9.14 51.76
N LYS A 302 9.31 -7.82 51.91
CA LYS A 302 10.22 -7.20 52.89
C LYS A 302 11.66 -7.73 52.83
N THR A 303 12.10 -8.17 51.65
CA THR A 303 13.42 -8.76 51.43
C THR A 303 14.05 -8.21 50.16
N THR A 304 15.36 -7.97 50.19
CA THR A 304 16.16 -7.48 49.06
C THR A 304 16.68 -8.61 48.16
N ASN A 305 16.19 -9.84 48.35
CA ASN A 305 16.64 -11.00 47.58
C ASN A 305 16.26 -10.89 46.09
N LEU A 306 17.26 -10.67 45.24
CA LEU A 306 17.13 -10.50 43.79
C LEU A 306 16.47 -11.70 43.09
N ALA A 307 16.55 -12.91 43.66
CA ALA A 307 15.91 -14.10 43.09
C ALA A 307 14.38 -13.97 43.01
N VAL A 308 13.76 -13.13 43.84
CA VAL A 308 12.30 -12.90 43.86
C VAL A 308 11.84 -12.04 42.68
N VAL A 309 12.71 -11.18 42.14
CA VAL A 309 12.37 -10.23 41.04
C VAL A 309 12.98 -10.56 39.69
N ALA A 310 14.00 -11.40 39.64
CA ALA A 310 14.62 -11.81 38.37
C ALA A 310 13.60 -12.33 37.31
N PRO A 311 12.55 -13.12 37.66
CA PRO A 311 11.54 -13.54 36.69
C PRO A 311 10.75 -12.36 36.10
N GLY A 312 10.14 -11.51 36.93
CA GLY A 312 9.31 -10.39 36.48
C GLY A 312 10.05 -9.33 35.67
N ILE A 313 11.35 -9.12 35.95
CA ILE A 313 12.22 -8.26 35.15
C ILE A 313 12.55 -8.91 33.79
N ALA A 314 12.76 -10.23 33.73
CA ALA A 314 12.99 -10.94 32.48
C ALA A 314 11.73 -10.97 31.59
N GLU A 315 10.55 -11.19 32.17
CA GLU A 315 9.24 -11.14 31.51
C GLU A 315 8.95 -9.74 30.95
N ALA A 316 9.23 -8.71 31.74
CA ALA A 316 9.16 -7.31 31.30
C ALA A 316 10.00 -7.10 30.03
N LEU A 317 11.29 -7.47 30.05
CA LEU A 317 12.20 -7.31 28.90
C LEU A 317 11.73 -8.11 27.67
N LEU A 318 11.17 -9.30 27.87
CA LEU A 318 10.61 -10.13 26.79
C LEU A 318 9.45 -9.41 26.06
N ALA A 319 8.61 -8.64 26.76
CA ALA A 319 7.54 -7.87 26.14
C ALA A 319 8.07 -6.77 25.18
N THR A 320 9.15 -6.08 25.54
CA THR A 320 9.82 -5.13 24.62
C THR A 320 10.48 -5.84 23.43
N ALA A 321 11.12 -6.99 23.65
CA ALA A 321 11.71 -7.78 22.56
C ALA A 321 10.64 -8.21 21.52
N ILE A 322 9.48 -8.70 21.98
CA ILE A 322 8.35 -9.04 21.11
C ILE A 322 7.79 -7.78 20.40
N GLY A 323 7.75 -6.63 21.08
CA GLY A 323 7.35 -5.35 20.49
C GLY A 323 8.21 -4.95 19.28
N LEU A 324 9.53 -5.09 19.41
CA LEU A 324 10.47 -4.83 18.30
C LEU A 324 10.34 -5.86 17.17
N VAL A 325 10.16 -7.14 17.50
CA VAL A 325 9.96 -8.22 16.51
C VAL A 325 8.66 -8.04 15.71
N ALA A 326 7.61 -7.45 16.31
CA ALA A 326 6.39 -7.07 15.58
C ALA A 326 6.57 -5.78 14.75
N ALA A 327 7.29 -4.79 15.28
CA ALA A 327 7.45 -3.47 14.66
C ALA A 327 8.33 -3.49 13.40
N ILE A 328 9.51 -4.11 13.47
CA ILE A 328 10.54 -4.02 12.43
C ILE A 328 10.04 -4.56 11.07
N PRO A 329 9.41 -5.75 10.97
CA PRO A 329 8.81 -6.22 9.72
C PRO A 329 7.71 -5.27 9.20
N ALA A 330 6.83 -4.77 10.09
CA ALA A 330 5.74 -3.89 9.70
C ALA A 330 6.23 -2.59 9.03
N VAL A 331 7.27 -1.95 9.58
CA VAL A 331 7.90 -0.75 8.99
C VAL A 331 8.54 -1.07 7.63
N ILE A 332 9.30 -2.16 7.52
CA ILE A 332 9.97 -2.55 6.26
C ILE A 332 8.92 -2.83 5.18
N ILE A 333 7.91 -3.63 5.49
CA ILE A 333 6.86 -4.03 4.55
C ILE A 333 6.01 -2.81 4.13
N TYR A 334 5.68 -1.91 5.06
CA TYR A 334 5.02 -0.65 4.76
C TYR A 334 5.80 0.19 3.75
N ASN A 335 7.10 0.39 3.99
CA ASN A 335 7.97 1.20 3.12
C ASN A 335 8.14 0.58 1.72
N VAL A 336 8.22 -0.75 1.62
CA VAL A 336 8.23 -1.49 0.35
C VAL A 336 6.93 -1.24 -0.42
N PHE A 337 5.76 -1.39 0.21
CA PHE A 337 4.48 -1.16 -0.47
C PHE A 337 4.25 0.31 -0.80
N ALA A 338 4.64 1.26 0.05
CA ALA A 338 4.53 2.69 -0.26
C ALA A 338 5.30 3.03 -1.55
N ARG A 339 6.55 2.55 -1.68
CA ARG A 339 7.36 2.73 -2.90
C ARG A 339 6.74 2.00 -4.11
N ALA A 340 6.26 0.77 -3.92
CA ALA A 340 5.65 -0.02 -5.00
C ALA A 340 4.31 0.56 -5.49
N ILE A 341 3.49 1.14 -4.62
CA ILE A 341 2.25 1.84 -4.97
C ILE A 341 2.54 3.14 -5.73
N THR A 342 3.58 3.89 -5.34
CA THR A 342 4.03 5.07 -6.11
C THR A 342 4.52 4.67 -7.50
N GLY A 343 5.31 3.61 -7.63
CA GLY A 343 5.73 3.06 -8.93
C GLY A 343 4.54 2.55 -9.77
N TYR A 344 3.51 1.97 -9.14
CA TYR A 344 2.28 1.57 -9.82
C TYR A 344 1.48 2.78 -10.32
N ARG A 345 1.42 3.87 -9.54
CA ARG A 345 0.77 5.13 -9.96
C ARG A 345 1.48 5.75 -11.17
N ALA A 346 2.82 5.73 -11.21
CA ALA A 346 3.58 6.18 -12.37
C ALA A 346 3.15 5.41 -13.64
N THR A 347 3.16 4.06 -13.61
CA THR A 347 2.71 3.23 -14.75
C THR A 347 1.27 3.49 -15.20
N LEU A 348 0.39 4.01 -14.33
CA LEU A 348 -0.95 4.45 -14.75
C LEU A 348 -0.93 5.85 -15.38
N SER A 349 -0.12 6.77 -14.86
CA SER A 349 0.11 8.10 -15.46
C SER A 349 0.74 7.98 -16.85
N ASP A 350 1.70 7.07 -17.03
CA ASP A 350 2.33 6.76 -18.32
C ASP A 350 1.26 6.31 -19.34
N ALA A 351 0.39 5.39 -18.92
CA ALA A 351 -0.72 4.90 -19.75
C ALA A 351 -1.79 5.97 -20.04
N SER A 352 -2.07 6.87 -19.10
CA SER A 352 -2.92 8.04 -19.36
C SER A 352 -2.30 9.00 -20.37
N GLY A 353 -0.98 9.21 -20.31
CA GLY A 353 -0.23 10.01 -21.27
C GLY A 353 -0.33 9.46 -22.70
N GLU A 354 -0.14 8.15 -22.88
CA GLU A 354 -0.24 7.54 -24.22
C GLU A 354 -1.70 7.45 -24.72
N ILE A 355 -2.70 7.26 -23.83
CA ILE A 355 -4.12 7.44 -24.19
C ILE A 355 -4.40 8.84 -24.73
N LEU A 356 -3.86 9.89 -24.09
CA LEU A 356 -4.05 11.28 -24.52
C LEU A 356 -3.30 11.60 -25.82
N GLN A 357 -2.12 11.02 -26.04
CA GLN A 357 -1.40 11.14 -27.31
C GLN A 357 -2.19 10.50 -28.46
N HIS A 358 -2.66 9.25 -28.32
CA HIS A 358 -3.48 8.58 -29.33
C HIS A 358 -4.79 9.32 -29.60
N LEU A 359 -5.47 9.78 -28.55
CA LEU A 359 -6.65 10.63 -28.69
C LEU A 359 -6.34 11.92 -29.48
N SER A 360 -5.18 12.56 -29.23
CA SER A 360 -4.78 13.75 -30.01
C SER A 360 -4.58 13.42 -31.49
N ARG A 361 -3.83 12.35 -31.78
CA ARG A 361 -3.57 11.86 -33.15
C ARG A 361 -4.87 11.53 -33.88
N ASP A 362 -5.80 10.82 -33.22
CA ASP A 362 -7.07 10.38 -33.80
C ASP A 362 -8.05 11.55 -34.06
N LEU A 363 -8.12 12.53 -33.15
CA LEU A 363 -8.93 13.75 -33.38
C LEU A 363 -8.38 14.57 -34.55
N GLU A 364 -7.06 14.76 -34.65
CA GLU A 364 -6.45 15.46 -35.78
C GLU A 364 -6.65 14.73 -37.12
N ARG A 365 -6.53 13.39 -37.13
CA ARG A 365 -6.84 12.55 -38.31
C ARG A 365 -8.30 12.76 -38.76
N ARG A 366 -9.25 12.75 -37.82
CA ARG A 366 -10.68 13.02 -38.06
C ARG A 366 -10.93 14.41 -38.64
N GLN A 367 -10.33 15.45 -38.07
CA GLN A 367 -10.47 16.84 -38.54
C GLN A 367 -9.94 17.02 -39.96
N ARG A 368 -8.73 16.50 -40.24
CA ARG A 368 -8.12 16.56 -41.58
C ARG A 368 -8.97 15.80 -42.61
N GLY A 369 -9.51 14.64 -42.26
CA GLY A 369 -10.43 13.88 -43.11
C GLY A 369 -11.73 14.63 -43.42
N ALA A 370 -12.36 15.24 -42.42
CA ALA A 370 -13.56 16.06 -42.61
C ALA A 370 -13.29 17.29 -43.51
N ALA A 371 -12.18 17.98 -43.30
CA ALA A 371 -11.77 19.12 -44.12
C ALA A 371 -11.42 18.72 -45.57
N GLN A 372 -10.88 17.52 -45.80
CA GLN A 372 -10.65 16.99 -47.14
C GLN A 372 -11.97 16.62 -47.83
N ALA A 373 -12.90 15.95 -47.13
CA ALA A 373 -14.22 15.63 -47.67
C ALA A 373 -15.00 16.89 -48.07
N ALA A 374 -14.95 17.95 -47.25
CA ALA A 374 -15.58 19.24 -47.56
C ALA A 374 -14.99 19.95 -48.79
N ARG A 375 -13.69 19.74 -49.09
CA ARG A 375 -13.02 20.27 -50.30
C ARG A 375 -13.21 19.40 -51.55
N GLY A 376 -13.42 18.09 -51.37
CA GLY A 376 -13.64 17.13 -52.44
C GLY A 376 -15.09 17.02 -52.92
N ALA A 377 -16.05 17.57 -52.16
CA ALA A 377 -17.43 17.69 -52.60
C ALA A 377 -17.50 18.62 -53.84
N PRO A 378 -18.12 18.20 -54.96
CA PRO A 378 -18.36 19.10 -56.07
C PRO A 378 -19.25 20.26 -55.59
N PRO A 379 -19.06 21.49 -56.09
CA PRO A 379 -19.91 22.61 -55.72
C PRO A 379 -21.36 22.24 -56.04
N ALA A 380 -22.21 22.18 -55.01
CA ALA A 380 -23.61 21.81 -55.16
C ALA A 380 -24.23 22.75 -56.20
N ALA A 381 -24.55 22.21 -57.38
CA ALA A 381 -24.91 23.00 -58.54
C ALA A 381 -26.03 23.96 -58.16
N VAL A 382 -25.78 25.27 -58.30
CA VAL A 382 -26.68 26.33 -57.85
C VAL A 382 -28.02 26.09 -58.53
N ARG A 383 -28.97 25.52 -57.78
CA ARG A 383 -30.25 25.09 -58.29
C ARG A 383 -31.02 26.36 -58.63
N ALA A 384 -30.96 26.73 -59.90
CA ALA A 384 -31.41 28.03 -60.40
C ALA A 384 -32.78 28.36 -59.80
N ALA A 385 -32.86 29.50 -59.13
CA ALA A 385 -34.10 29.93 -58.48
C ALA A 385 -35.21 29.94 -59.55
N PRO A 386 -36.37 29.30 -59.29
CA PRO A 386 -37.46 29.33 -60.25
C PRO A 386 -37.84 30.79 -60.50
N ALA A 387 -37.83 31.20 -61.76
CA ALA A 387 -38.10 32.58 -62.13
C ALA A 387 -39.49 32.99 -61.63
N GLN A 388 -39.57 34.13 -60.94
CA GLN A 388 -40.85 34.67 -60.49
C GLN A 388 -41.71 35.01 -61.71
N PRO A 389 -42.98 34.58 -61.79
CA PRO A 389 -43.91 35.12 -62.77
C PRO A 389 -44.13 36.62 -62.47
N GLY A 390 -44.17 37.43 -63.52
CA GLY A 390 -44.24 38.89 -63.40
C GLY A 390 -45.58 39.38 -62.79
N PRO A 391 -45.61 40.62 -62.27
CA PRO A 391 -46.80 41.17 -61.63
C PRO A 391 -47.92 41.36 -62.65
N SER A 392 -49.01 40.62 -62.49
CA SER A 392 -50.24 40.79 -63.27
C SER A 392 -51.47 40.42 -62.46
N GLN A 393 -52.35 41.41 -62.29
CA GLN A 393 -53.77 41.26 -61.94
C GLN A 393 -54.11 40.40 -60.71
N LEU A 394 -54.23 41.03 -59.54
CA LEU A 394 -55.24 40.62 -58.56
C LEU A 394 -55.86 41.84 -57.86
N SER A 395 -56.80 42.48 -58.55
CA SER A 395 -57.61 43.57 -57.99
C SER A 395 -58.82 43.03 -57.22
N ALA A 396 -59.19 43.72 -56.14
CA ALA A 396 -60.49 43.66 -55.46
C ALA A 396 -61.07 42.28 -55.05
N ALA A 397 -60.77 41.85 -53.82
CA ALA A 397 -61.62 40.91 -53.06
C ALA A 397 -61.53 41.18 -51.54
N MET A 398 -62.32 42.15 -51.05
CA MET A 398 -62.39 42.50 -49.62
C MET A 398 -63.52 41.71 -48.94
N PRO A 399 -63.22 40.76 -48.01
CA PRO A 399 -64.26 40.05 -47.29
C PRO A 399 -64.89 40.94 -46.21
N ARG A 400 -66.23 40.93 -46.11
CA ARG A 400 -66.95 41.60 -45.02
C ARG A 400 -66.85 40.78 -43.73
N VAL A 401 -66.73 41.49 -42.60
CA VAL A 401 -66.97 40.92 -41.27
C VAL A 401 -68.48 40.89 -41.01
N PRO A 402 -69.09 39.74 -40.68
CA PRO A 402 -70.35 39.69 -39.94
C PRO A 402 -70.07 39.79 -38.43
N ALA A 403 -71.00 40.39 -37.68
CA ALA A 403 -70.93 40.46 -36.23
C ALA A 403 -72.14 39.76 -35.62
N GLU A 404 -71.90 38.72 -34.83
CA GLU A 404 -72.28 38.55 -33.41
C GLU A 404 -71.44 37.41 -32.79
#